data_AF-D7GUQ3-F1
#
_entry.id   AF-D7GUQ3-F1
#
_cell.length_a   1.000
_cell.length_b   1.000
_cell.length_c   1.000
_cell.angle_alpha   90.00
_cell.angle_beta   90.00
_cell.angle_gamma   90.00
#
_symmetry.space_group_name_H-M   'P 1'
#
loop_
_entity.id
_entity.type
_entity.pdbx_description
1 polymer ?
#
loop_
_entity_poly.entity_id
_entity_poly.type
_entity_poly.pdbx_seq_one_letter_code
_entity_poly.pdbx_strand_id
1 'polypeptide(L)'
;MNRAGRIIAVCGLSMALMMPQAAYAAETLSVQVSERTGLTTVGNKQSAYDNVAISRVSNYVNIRSEANTSSSIVGKIYNNCAATILATVDGEGGTWYQIKSGNVTGYIKSAYFITGADAERIAKDIGTVYVTVSADSLRLREQPSTDSAVLTTLSKDAEYLEVKEEGDFIEIQVDESLSGYVHKDYVTQRVEFKQAVSVEEERQKAEEDARIRKEAEDAIAKVEALKKEAGQETASANKDTPSSTIGMIAQNPNADNGTTKEQNSQGSQSTQTGTSQNTGNQDTGSTAGPGGSGTSTGSSTGTSGSYQSTQNGPGSAVYNSAVRTAIVAYAKQFLGNPYVYGGTSLTNGADCSGFTMRIFEHFGVTTGRTSRDQAANGKEISLDQIQPGDLLFYASGKTINHVALYIGDGKIIHASTSKTGIIISTAYYRTPAKAVTFLD
;
A
#
# COMPACT_ATOMS: atom_id res chain seq x y z
N MET A 1 62.05 1.09 34.84
CA MET A 1 62.34 1.81 36.10
C MET A 1 62.20 3.30 35.83
N ASN A 2 61.37 4.00 36.61
CA ASN A 2 61.44 5.41 37.07
C ASN A 2 62.05 6.46 36.10
N ARG A 3 61.49 7.63 35.82
CA ARG A 3 60.69 8.61 36.59
C ARG A 3 60.42 9.78 35.58
N ALA A 4 59.20 10.30 35.47
CA ALA A 4 58.72 11.55 36.07
C ALA A 4 59.02 12.87 35.31
N GLY A 5 57.94 13.65 35.11
CA GLY A 5 57.93 15.12 35.07
C GLY A 5 57.90 15.76 33.68
N ARG A 6 57.18 16.86 33.39
CA ARG A 6 56.36 17.82 34.15
C ARG A 6 55.45 18.56 33.12
N ILE A 7 54.18 18.81 33.44
CA ILE A 7 53.56 20.14 33.75
C ILE A 7 53.58 21.10 32.52
N ILE A 8 52.46 21.62 32.02
CA ILE A 8 51.80 22.91 32.40
C ILE A 8 50.47 22.94 31.61
N ALA A 9 49.29 22.90 32.24
CA ALA A 9 48.50 24.02 32.81
C ALA A 9 47.78 24.86 31.73
N VAL A 10 46.60 25.45 31.88
CA VAL A 10 45.56 25.58 32.93
C VAL A 10 44.43 26.39 32.29
N CYS A 11 43.17 26.10 32.63
CA CYS A 11 42.12 27.05 33.04
C CYS A 11 40.82 26.25 33.10
N GLY A 12 40.20 26.01 34.26
CA GLY A 12 39.67 27.03 35.17
C GLY A 12 38.17 27.15 34.84
N LEU A 13 37.21 27.06 35.75
CA LEU A 13 37.21 27.14 37.19
C LEU A 13 35.93 26.43 37.65
N SER A 14 36.04 25.58 38.67
CA SER A 14 34.90 25.01 39.37
C SER A 14 34.57 25.92 40.54
N MET A 15 33.31 26.29 40.70
CA MET A 15 32.78 26.74 41.99
C MET A 15 31.44 26.04 42.20
N ALA A 16 31.52 24.90 42.87
CA ALA A 16 30.39 24.19 43.43
C ALA A 16 29.90 24.97 44.66
N LEU A 17 28.60 25.26 44.71
CA LEU A 17 27.89 25.47 45.96
C LEU A 17 26.88 24.33 46.10
N MET A 18 27.00 23.62 47.22
CA MET A 18 26.23 22.43 47.58
C MET A 18 24.76 22.74 47.86
N MET A 19 23.94 21.72 47.59
CA MET A 19 22.49 21.62 47.65
C MET A 19 21.84 21.95 49.02
N PRO A 20 20.51 22.06 49.05
CA PRO A 20 19.74 20.95 49.60
C PRO A 20 18.66 20.41 48.64
N GLN A 21 18.51 19.09 48.68
CA GLN A 21 17.47 18.30 48.02
C GLN A 21 16.07 18.77 48.44
N ALA A 22 15.26 19.12 47.45
CA ALA A 22 13.82 18.88 47.50
C ALA A 22 13.50 17.95 46.31
N ALA A 23 13.24 16.69 46.63
CA ALA A 23 12.82 15.69 45.66
C ALA A 23 11.42 16.03 45.14
N TYR A 24 11.35 16.53 43.91
CA TYR A 24 10.20 16.34 43.04
C TYR A 24 10.67 15.48 41.88
N ALA A 25 10.50 14.17 42.04
CA ALA A 25 10.57 13.24 40.92
C ALA A 25 9.32 13.50 40.05
N ALA A 26 9.45 14.40 39.07
CA ALA A 26 8.64 14.31 37.88
C ALA A 26 9.25 13.18 37.05
N GLU A 27 8.70 11.97 37.17
CA GLU A 27 8.94 10.90 36.20
C GLU A 27 8.54 11.45 34.82
N THR A 28 9.54 11.86 34.04
CA THR A 28 9.38 12.14 32.63
C THR A 28 9.04 10.83 31.95
N LEU A 29 7.75 10.58 31.72
CA LEU A 29 7.25 9.51 30.87
C LEU A 29 7.91 9.64 29.48
N SER A 30 8.75 8.67 29.15
CA SER A 30 9.39 8.57 27.86
C SER A 30 8.35 8.26 26.78
N VAL A 31 8.00 9.27 25.99
CA VAL A 31 7.36 9.10 24.68
C VAL A 31 8.36 8.35 23.79
N GLN A 32 8.10 7.08 23.49
CA GLN A 32 8.96 6.30 22.59
C GLN A 32 8.59 6.65 21.14
N VAL A 33 9.55 7.26 20.43
CA VAL A 33 9.45 7.61 19.01
C VAL A 33 9.83 6.37 18.20
N SER A 34 8.94 5.90 17.32
CA SER A 34 9.25 4.81 16.38
C SER A 34 10.27 5.29 15.34
N GLU A 35 11.37 4.53 15.17
CA GLU A 35 12.53 4.89 14.32
C GLU A 35 12.24 4.96 12.81
N ARG A 36 10.99 4.81 12.36
CA ARG A 36 10.67 4.88 10.92
C ARG A 36 9.89 6.12 10.47
N THR A 37 9.27 6.91 11.36
CA THR A 37 8.44 8.06 10.92
C THR A 37 8.26 9.22 11.91
N GLY A 38 8.90 9.24 13.09
CA GLY A 38 8.72 10.38 14.02
C GLY A 38 7.29 10.47 14.61
N LEU A 39 6.59 9.34 14.70
CA LEU A 39 5.18 9.23 15.09
C LEU A 39 4.98 9.14 16.63
N THR A 40 3.90 9.74 17.13
CA THR A 40 3.41 9.57 18.50
C THR A 40 2.63 8.25 18.61
N THR A 41 3.09 7.33 19.46
CA THR A 41 2.34 6.14 19.88
C THR A 41 1.58 6.45 21.17
N VAL A 42 0.30 6.04 21.25
CA VAL A 42 -0.53 6.24 22.45
C VAL A 42 -0.73 4.88 23.13
N GLY A 43 -0.21 4.74 24.35
CA GLY A 43 -0.47 3.58 25.20
C GLY A 43 -1.85 3.64 25.85
N ASN A 44 -2.41 2.48 26.20
CA ASN A 44 -3.76 2.28 26.73
C ASN A 44 -3.98 2.80 28.18
N LYS A 45 -3.73 4.09 28.45
CA LYS A 45 -4.07 4.74 29.72
C LYS A 45 -4.83 6.05 29.48
N GLN A 46 -5.96 6.20 30.18
CA GLN A 46 -6.94 7.29 30.15
C GLN A 46 -6.35 8.73 30.05
N SER A 47 -5.18 9.00 30.63
CA SER A 47 -4.53 10.33 30.63
C SER A 47 -3.90 10.74 29.28
N ALA A 48 -3.73 9.80 28.34
CA ALA A 48 -3.07 10.09 27.07
C ALA A 48 -3.94 10.86 26.06
N TYR A 49 -5.22 11.07 26.37
CA TYR A 49 -6.19 11.75 25.51
C TYR A 49 -6.55 13.18 25.95
N ASP A 50 -6.05 13.65 27.10
CA ASP A 50 -6.44 14.96 27.68
C ASP A 50 -6.12 16.14 26.75
N ASN A 51 -5.11 16.00 25.88
CA ASN A 51 -4.73 17.00 24.87
C ASN A 51 -4.89 16.51 23.43
N VAL A 52 -5.60 15.40 23.20
CA VAL A 52 -5.85 14.87 21.85
C VAL A 52 -7.04 15.58 21.23
N ALA A 53 -6.82 16.11 20.04
CA ALA A 53 -7.82 16.75 19.21
C ALA A 53 -7.94 15.99 17.90
N ILE A 54 -9.17 15.67 17.51
CA ILE A 54 -9.47 15.04 16.22
C ILE A 54 -10.07 16.08 15.29
N SER A 55 -9.49 16.28 14.12
CA SER A 55 -10.02 17.22 13.13
C SER A 55 -11.34 16.71 12.54
N ARG A 56 -12.30 17.63 12.41
CA ARG A 56 -13.58 17.41 11.73
C ARG A 56 -13.75 18.46 10.64
N VAL A 57 -13.42 18.08 9.41
CA VAL A 57 -13.41 18.95 8.22
C VAL A 57 -13.93 18.18 7.01
N SER A 58 -14.40 18.85 5.95
CA SER A 58 -14.95 18.16 4.76
C SER A 58 -13.88 17.56 3.85
N ASN A 59 -12.74 18.24 3.73
CA ASN A 59 -11.58 17.77 2.97
C ASN A 59 -10.31 18.00 3.78
N TYR A 60 -9.84 19.26 3.81
CA TYR A 60 -8.74 19.69 4.65
C TYR A 60 -8.93 21.14 5.09
N VAL A 61 -8.17 21.54 6.11
CA VAL A 61 -7.98 22.93 6.52
C VAL A 61 -6.49 23.23 6.61
N ASN A 62 -6.10 24.43 6.19
CA ASN A 62 -4.71 24.89 6.29
C ASN A 62 -4.36 25.21 7.74
N ILE A 63 -3.23 24.68 8.21
CA ILE A 63 -2.58 25.08 9.45
C ILE A 63 -1.69 26.27 9.12
N ARG A 64 -1.78 27.32 9.96
CA ARG A 64 -1.17 28.63 9.76
C ARG A 64 0.02 28.85 10.69
N SER A 65 0.95 29.73 10.32
CA SER A 65 2.07 30.09 11.20
C SER A 65 1.65 30.99 12.37
N GLU A 66 0.52 31.70 12.23
CA GLU A 66 -0.07 32.54 13.27
C GLU A 66 -1.59 32.33 13.36
N ALA A 67 -2.23 32.80 14.44
CA ALA A 67 -3.66 32.68 14.70
C ALA A 67 -4.53 33.65 13.85
N ASN A 68 -4.30 33.64 12.54
CA ASN A 68 -5.00 34.45 11.55
C ASN A 68 -5.05 33.72 10.19
N THR A 69 -5.90 34.21 9.28
CA THR A 69 -6.12 33.55 7.98
C THR A 69 -5.15 34.01 6.88
N SER A 70 -4.37 35.07 7.13
CA SER A 70 -3.46 35.70 6.17
C SER A 70 -2.00 35.25 6.30
N SER A 71 -1.61 34.68 7.44
CA SER A 71 -0.27 34.16 7.67
C SER A 71 0.05 32.93 6.79
N SER A 72 1.34 32.62 6.70
CA SER A 72 1.83 31.53 5.86
C SER A 72 1.23 30.18 6.27
N ILE A 73 1.00 29.32 5.28
CA ILE A 73 0.52 27.96 5.50
C ILE A 73 1.74 27.10 5.86
N VAL A 74 1.67 26.39 6.99
CA VAL A 74 2.72 25.47 7.44
C VAL A 74 2.37 24.00 7.20
N GLY A 75 1.10 23.70 6.96
CA GLY A 75 0.63 22.38 6.58
C GLY A 75 -0.87 22.33 6.35
N LYS A 76 -1.39 21.14 6.08
CA LYS A 76 -2.81 20.84 5.93
C LYS A 76 -3.20 19.72 6.88
N ILE A 77 -4.36 19.84 7.50
CA ILE A 77 -4.95 18.75 8.27
C ILE A 77 -6.23 18.29 7.59
N TYR A 78 -6.30 16.99 7.29
CA TYR A 78 -7.45 16.35 6.67
C TYR A 78 -8.49 15.99 7.72
N ASN A 79 -9.64 15.48 7.30
CA ASN A 79 -10.64 14.95 8.22
C ASN A 79 -10.10 13.73 9.01
N ASN A 80 -10.51 13.59 10.27
CA ASN A 80 -10.14 12.49 11.16
C ASN A 80 -8.63 12.35 11.42
N CYS A 81 -7.89 13.45 11.38
CA CYS A 81 -6.48 13.48 11.78
C CYS A 81 -6.37 13.80 13.26
N ALA A 82 -5.42 13.16 13.95
CA ALA A 82 -5.10 13.47 15.33
C ALA A 82 -4.09 14.61 15.43
N ALA A 83 -4.26 15.45 16.44
CA ALA A 83 -3.34 16.51 16.81
C ALA A 83 -3.26 16.62 18.33
N THR A 84 -2.15 17.13 18.83
CA THR A 84 -1.98 17.54 20.22
C THR A 84 -2.20 19.04 20.33
N ILE A 85 -3.07 19.48 21.23
CA ILE A 85 -3.23 20.92 21.52
C ILE A 85 -2.08 21.35 22.41
N LEU A 86 -1.29 22.32 21.95
CA LEU A 86 -0.19 22.93 22.69
C LEU A 86 -0.63 24.18 23.45
N ALA A 87 -1.51 24.99 22.84
CA ALA A 87 -2.04 26.21 23.44
C ALA A 87 -3.41 26.57 22.85
N THR A 88 -4.20 27.31 23.62
CA THR A 88 -5.44 27.95 23.19
C THR A 88 -5.24 29.46 23.22
N VAL A 89 -5.49 30.14 22.11
CA VAL A 89 -5.25 31.58 21.95
C VAL A 89 -6.46 32.27 21.31
N ASP A 90 -6.65 33.55 21.60
CA ASP A 90 -7.57 34.39 20.83
C ASP A 90 -6.89 34.85 19.54
N GLY A 91 -7.63 34.77 18.43
CA GLY A 91 -7.13 35.14 17.11
C GLY A 91 -8.24 35.65 16.20
N GLU A 92 -7.94 35.72 14.91
CA GLU A 92 -8.88 36.23 13.93
C GLU A 92 -10.17 35.38 13.89
N GLY A 93 -11.30 36.01 14.24
CA GLY A 93 -12.61 35.37 14.21
C GLY A 93 -12.83 34.28 15.27
N GLY A 94 -12.19 34.41 16.44
CA GLY A 94 -12.49 33.61 17.63
C GLY A 94 -11.28 32.85 18.18
N THR A 95 -11.55 31.71 18.81
CA THR A 95 -10.52 30.90 19.48
C THR A 95 -9.77 30.00 18.49
N TRP A 96 -8.44 30.02 18.59
CA TRP A 96 -7.52 29.19 17.83
C TRP A 96 -6.76 28.23 18.76
N TYR A 97 -6.43 27.06 18.24
CA TYR A 97 -5.48 26.14 18.86
C TYR A 97 -4.14 26.26 18.15
N GLN A 98 -3.06 26.38 18.93
CA GLN A 98 -1.76 25.96 18.50
C GLN A 98 -1.69 24.45 18.64
N ILE A 99 -1.44 23.74 17.56
CA ILE A 99 -1.42 22.28 17.53
C ILE A 99 -0.06 21.75 17.11
N LYS A 100 0.21 20.50 17.49
CA LYS A 100 1.23 19.65 16.89
C LYS A 100 0.57 18.41 16.29
N SER A 101 0.79 18.15 15.01
CA SER A 101 0.31 16.94 14.33
C SER A 101 1.39 16.46 13.37
N GLY A 102 1.99 15.31 13.67
CA GLY A 102 3.22 14.86 13.00
C GLY A 102 4.34 15.89 13.14
N ASN A 103 4.92 16.26 12.00
CA ASN A 103 5.96 17.27 11.89
C ASN A 103 5.42 18.71 11.82
N VAL A 104 4.09 18.89 11.76
CA VAL A 104 3.48 20.22 11.66
C VAL A 104 3.24 20.79 13.06
N THR A 105 3.72 22.02 13.29
CA THR A 105 3.31 22.86 14.42
C THR A 105 2.79 24.18 13.90
N GLY A 106 1.58 24.59 14.32
CA GLY A 106 0.98 25.84 13.88
C GLY A 106 -0.41 26.06 14.44
N TYR A 107 -1.12 27.05 13.91
CA TYR A 107 -2.39 27.53 14.43
C TYR A 107 -3.56 27.17 13.50
N ILE A 108 -4.67 26.80 14.11
CA ILE A 108 -5.92 26.46 13.42
C ILE A 108 -7.12 26.76 14.32
N LYS A 109 -8.25 27.18 13.75
CA LYS A 109 -9.46 27.49 14.53
C LYS A 109 -9.94 26.28 15.31
N SER A 110 -10.28 26.50 16.58
CA SER A 110 -10.78 25.46 17.50
C SER A 110 -12.02 24.73 16.98
N ALA A 111 -12.88 25.43 16.25
CA ALA A 111 -14.12 24.89 15.67
C ALA A 111 -13.92 23.69 14.73
N TYR A 112 -12.70 23.49 14.21
CA TYR A 112 -12.36 22.34 13.37
C TYR A 112 -11.97 21.09 14.15
N PHE A 113 -11.99 21.13 15.49
CA PHE A 113 -11.59 19.99 16.31
C PHE A 113 -12.71 19.51 17.22
N ILE A 114 -12.73 18.20 17.42
CA ILE A 114 -13.38 17.53 18.54
C ILE A 114 -12.30 17.25 19.57
N THR A 115 -12.59 17.50 20.85
CA THR A 115 -11.64 17.37 21.96
C THR A 115 -12.28 16.65 23.15
N GLY A 116 -11.47 16.29 24.15
CA GLY A 116 -11.94 15.67 25.39
C GLY A 116 -12.60 14.31 25.18
N ALA A 117 -13.63 14.01 25.97
CA ALA A 117 -14.31 12.70 25.98
C ALA A 117 -14.93 12.31 24.63
N ASP A 118 -15.31 13.29 23.80
CA ASP A 118 -15.83 13.00 22.45
C ASP A 118 -14.69 12.63 21.49
N ALA A 119 -13.51 13.22 21.64
CA ALA A 119 -12.33 12.82 20.87
C ALA A 119 -11.88 11.40 21.24
N GLU A 120 -11.88 11.05 22.53
CA GLU A 120 -11.53 9.70 23.00
C GLU A 120 -12.45 8.63 22.42
N ARG A 121 -13.77 8.91 22.37
CA ARG A 121 -14.76 7.99 21.79
C ARG A 121 -14.50 7.73 20.32
N ILE A 122 -14.31 8.80 19.55
CA ILE A 122 -14.11 8.73 18.10
C ILE A 122 -12.72 8.17 17.76
N ALA A 123 -11.72 8.40 18.61
CA ALA A 123 -10.35 7.92 18.40
C ALA A 123 -10.26 6.40 18.22
N LYS A 124 -11.12 5.63 18.92
CA LYS A 124 -11.17 4.16 18.76
C LYS A 124 -11.72 3.74 17.38
N ASP A 125 -12.62 4.55 16.80
CA ASP A 125 -13.29 4.24 15.54
C ASP A 125 -12.50 4.73 14.31
N ILE A 126 -11.74 5.82 14.45
CA ILE A 126 -10.99 6.42 13.33
C ILE A 126 -9.53 5.92 13.26
N GLY A 127 -9.00 5.44 14.38
CA GLY A 127 -7.64 4.93 14.46
C GLY A 127 -7.49 3.69 13.59
N THR A 128 -6.37 3.59 12.87
CA THR A 128 -5.99 2.34 12.25
C THR A 128 -5.21 1.52 13.27
N VAL A 129 -5.82 0.43 13.74
CA VAL A 129 -5.13 -0.49 14.64
C VAL A 129 -4.31 -1.48 13.82
N TYR A 130 -3.02 -1.51 14.12
CA TYR A 130 -2.05 -2.43 13.55
C TYR A 130 -1.67 -3.48 14.60
N VAL A 131 -1.61 -4.73 14.16
CA VAL A 131 -1.28 -5.90 14.96
C VAL A 131 0.05 -6.45 14.46
N THR A 132 1.09 -6.38 15.29
CA THR A 132 2.44 -6.89 14.98
C THR A 132 2.64 -8.25 15.64
N VAL A 133 3.13 -9.22 14.87
CA VAL A 133 3.43 -10.57 15.38
C VAL A 133 4.71 -10.55 16.22
N SER A 134 4.61 -10.91 17.50
CA SER A 134 5.77 -10.97 18.41
C SER A 134 6.42 -12.36 18.43
N ALA A 135 5.68 -13.41 18.08
CA ALA A 135 6.16 -14.79 18.00
C ALA A 135 7.02 -15.03 16.74
N ASP A 136 7.97 -15.99 16.81
CA ASP A 136 8.84 -16.31 15.67
C ASP A 136 8.05 -16.85 14.46
N SER A 137 6.95 -17.54 14.74
CA SER A 137 5.99 -18.04 13.76
C SER A 137 4.62 -18.15 14.42
N LEU A 138 3.59 -17.55 13.80
CA LEU A 138 2.23 -17.53 14.34
C LEU A 138 1.23 -18.11 13.35
N ARG A 139 0.34 -18.98 13.84
CA ARG A 139 -0.71 -19.59 13.01
C ARG A 139 -1.94 -18.70 12.96
N LEU A 140 -2.36 -18.32 11.77
CA LEU A 140 -3.65 -17.66 11.54
C LEU A 140 -4.76 -18.72 11.58
N ARG A 141 -5.74 -18.51 12.44
CA ARG A 141 -6.83 -19.46 12.71
C ARG A 141 -8.13 -19.05 12.02
N GLU A 142 -8.92 -20.02 11.57
CA GLU A 142 -10.24 -19.75 10.97
C GLU A 142 -11.29 -19.26 11.98
N GLN A 143 -11.19 -19.69 13.24
CA GLN A 143 -12.09 -19.31 14.33
C GLN A 143 -11.26 -18.80 15.53
N PRO A 144 -11.86 -18.08 16.49
CA PRO A 144 -11.17 -17.63 17.72
C PRO A 144 -10.91 -18.81 18.68
N SER A 145 -10.12 -19.78 18.22
CA SER A 145 -9.75 -20.99 18.94
C SER A 145 -8.42 -21.53 18.44
N THR A 146 -7.61 -22.07 19.36
CA THR A 146 -6.35 -22.75 19.03
C THR A 146 -6.56 -24.09 18.33
N ASP A 147 -7.77 -24.62 18.30
CA ASP A 147 -8.10 -25.92 17.73
C ASP A 147 -8.70 -25.82 16.32
N SER A 148 -9.02 -24.61 15.86
CA SER A 148 -9.58 -24.42 14.53
C SER A 148 -8.55 -24.65 13.43
N ALA A 149 -9.03 -24.77 12.19
CA ALA A 149 -8.18 -24.88 11.01
C ALA A 149 -7.17 -23.72 10.95
N VAL A 150 -5.96 -24.06 10.50
CA VAL A 150 -4.90 -23.10 10.23
C VAL A 150 -5.04 -22.63 8.79
N LEU A 151 -5.29 -21.35 8.59
CA LEU A 151 -5.42 -20.75 7.27
C LEU A 151 -4.06 -20.49 6.65
N THR A 152 -3.12 -19.94 7.43
CA THR A 152 -1.74 -19.68 7.01
C THR A 152 -0.82 -19.48 8.23
N THR A 153 0.46 -19.25 7.96
CA THR A 153 1.46 -18.92 8.97
C THR A 153 1.98 -17.51 8.72
N LEU A 154 2.13 -16.76 9.80
CA LEU A 154 2.58 -15.36 9.84
C LEU A 154 3.99 -15.31 10.42
N SER A 155 4.80 -14.42 9.86
CA SER A 155 6.20 -14.25 10.24
C SER A 155 6.33 -13.29 11.43
N LYS A 156 7.38 -13.45 12.24
CA LYS A 156 7.77 -12.47 13.27
C LYS A 156 7.88 -11.07 12.67
N ASP A 157 7.47 -10.07 13.46
CA ASP A 157 7.51 -8.64 13.13
C ASP A 157 6.65 -8.25 11.91
N ALA A 158 5.91 -9.21 11.32
CA ALA A 158 4.91 -8.91 10.31
C ALA A 158 3.74 -8.16 10.97
N GLU A 159 3.22 -7.17 10.26
CA GLU A 159 2.18 -6.28 10.74
C GLU A 159 0.93 -6.42 9.86
N TYR A 160 -0.23 -6.45 10.51
CA TYR A 160 -1.53 -6.65 9.88
C TYR A 160 -2.55 -5.65 10.42
N LEU A 161 -3.64 -5.47 9.69
CA LEU A 161 -4.75 -4.62 10.14
C LEU A 161 -5.65 -5.40 11.08
N GLU A 162 -6.01 -4.79 12.20
CA GLU A 162 -7.10 -5.32 13.02
C GLU A 162 -8.45 -5.14 12.31
N VAL A 163 -9.27 -6.19 12.36
CA VAL A 163 -10.68 -6.17 11.95
C VAL A 163 -11.57 -6.00 13.18
N LYS A 164 -11.38 -6.85 14.18
CA LYS A 164 -12.12 -6.82 15.46
C LYS A 164 -11.38 -7.62 16.54
N GLU A 165 -11.74 -7.39 17.79
CA GLU A 165 -11.37 -8.25 18.91
C GLU A 165 -12.53 -9.14 19.35
N GLU A 166 -12.22 -10.38 19.72
CA GLU A 166 -13.19 -11.34 20.27
C GLU A 166 -12.53 -12.14 21.40
N GLY A 167 -12.76 -11.70 22.65
CA GLY A 167 -12.13 -12.28 23.83
C GLY A 167 -10.60 -12.14 23.79
N ASP A 168 -9.90 -13.28 23.88
CA ASP A 168 -8.44 -13.36 23.82
C ASP A 168 -7.87 -13.44 22.40
N PHE A 169 -8.74 -13.37 21.39
CA PHE A 169 -8.37 -13.40 19.98
C PHE A 169 -8.60 -12.05 19.30
N ILE A 170 -7.77 -11.78 18.30
CA ILE A 170 -7.89 -10.64 17.40
C ILE A 170 -8.07 -11.19 15.99
N GLU A 171 -9.12 -10.77 15.31
CA GLU A 171 -9.26 -11.00 13.88
C GLU A 171 -8.40 -9.97 13.13
N ILE A 172 -7.47 -10.46 12.31
CA ILE A 172 -6.59 -9.63 11.50
C ILE A 172 -6.86 -9.85 10.02
N GLN A 173 -6.76 -8.79 9.23
CA GLN A 173 -6.81 -8.83 7.78
C GLN A 173 -5.38 -8.97 7.23
N VAL A 174 -5.13 -10.12 6.62
CA VAL A 174 -3.83 -10.44 6.00
C VAL A 174 -3.78 -9.94 4.55
N ASP A 175 -4.89 -10.07 3.83
CA ASP A 175 -5.16 -9.43 2.54
C ASP A 175 -6.67 -9.26 2.37
N GLU A 176 -7.14 -8.65 1.28
CA GLU A 176 -8.57 -8.36 1.09
C GLU A 176 -9.48 -9.60 1.21
N SER A 177 -8.97 -10.78 0.84
CA SER A 177 -9.72 -12.03 0.81
C SER A 177 -9.40 -12.97 1.98
N LEU A 178 -8.41 -12.64 2.81
CA LEU A 178 -7.95 -13.49 3.91
C LEU A 178 -7.93 -12.70 5.21
N SER A 179 -8.88 -13.05 6.09
CA SER A 179 -8.88 -12.66 7.50
C SER A 179 -8.93 -13.91 8.37
N GLY A 180 -8.44 -13.79 9.60
CA GLY A 180 -8.48 -14.87 10.57
C GLY A 180 -7.99 -14.42 11.93
N TYR A 181 -7.99 -15.34 12.89
CA TYR A 181 -7.77 -15.05 14.30
C TYR A 181 -6.35 -15.37 14.73
N VAL A 182 -5.79 -14.49 15.56
CA VAL A 182 -4.55 -14.68 16.29
C VAL A 182 -4.79 -14.43 17.78
N HIS A 183 -4.04 -15.10 18.65
CA HIS A 183 -4.18 -14.93 20.10
C HIS A 183 -3.36 -13.74 20.58
N LYS A 184 -3.91 -12.94 21.51
CA LYS A 184 -3.33 -11.68 22.02
C LYS A 184 -1.92 -11.84 22.58
N ASP A 185 -1.61 -12.96 23.23
CA ASP A 185 -0.28 -13.24 23.78
C ASP A 185 0.87 -13.25 22.75
N TYR A 186 0.56 -13.43 21.46
CA TYR A 186 1.57 -13.55 20.40
C TYR A 186 1.63 -12.32 19.50
N VAL A 187 0.97 -11.23 19.89
CA VAL A 187 0.93 -9.99 19.11
C VAL A 187 1.02 -8.76 20.00
N THR A 188 1.40 -7.64 19.40
CA THR A 188 1.30 -6.31 20.01
C THR A 188 0.43 -5.42 19.13
N GLN A 189 -0.43 -4.60 19.73
CA GLN A 189 -1.26 -3.64 19.01
C GLN A 189 -0.69 -2.23 19.12
N ARG A 190 -0.79 -1.48 18.03
CA ARG A 190 -0.59 -0.02 18.03
C ARG A 190 -1.73 0.64 17.27
N VAL A 191 -2.18 1.79 17.76
CA VAL A 191 -3.17 2.61 17.07
C VAL A 191 -2.44 3.73 16.35
N GLU A 192 -2.66 3.85 15.05
CA GLU A 192 -2.14 4.93 14.23
C GLU A 192 -3.27 5.86 13.79
N PHE A 193 -3.05 7.16 13.97
CA PHE A 193 -3.95 8.19 13.48
C PHE A 193 -3.31 8.87 12.28
N LYS A 194 -4.14 9.23 11.30
CA LYS A 194 -3.69 10.17 10.27
C LYS A 194 -3.27 11.47 10.93
N GLN A 195 -2.28 12.13 10.37
CA GLN A 195 -1.74 13.38 10.88
C GLN A 195 -1.82 14.46 9.80
N ALA A 196 -1.55 15.70 10.20
CA ALA A 196 -1.36 16.78 9.26
C ALA A 196 -0.14 16.52 8.37
N VAL A 197 -0.20 17.02 7.14
CA VAL A 197 0.89 16.98 6.17
C VAL A 197 1.47 18.39 6.07
N SER A 198 2.76 18.54 6.33
CA SER A 198 3.45 19.81 6.17
C SER A 198 3.58 20.18 4.70
N VAL A 199 3.75 21.47 4.42
CA VAL A 199 4.06 21.94 3.06
C VAL A 199 5.35 21.29 2.52
N GLU A 200 6.31 21.05 3.41
CA GLU A 200 7.57 20.40 3.07
C GLU A 200 7.39 18.92 2.72
N GLU A 201 6.58 18.18 3.48
CA GLU A 201 6.25 16.78 3.16
C GLU A 201 5.48 16.67 1.84
N GLU A 202 4.56 17.59 1.54
CA GLU A 202 3.89 17.63 0.24
C GLU A 202 4.88 17.88 -0.91
N ARG A 203 5.83 18.81 -0.72
CA ARG A 203 6.87 19.11 -1.71
C ARG A 203 7.78 17.91 -1.94
N GLN A 204 8.27 17.29 -0.86
CA GLN A 204 9.12 16.10 -0.93
C GLN A 204 8.40 14.93 -1.60
N LYS A 205 7.12 14.71 -1.28
CA LYS A 205 6.32 13.69 -1.95
C LYS A 205 6.16 13.99 -3.45
N ALA A 206 5.87 15.23 -3.83
CA ALA A 206 5.75 15.60 -5.25
C ALA A 206 7.07 15.42 -6.01
N GLU A 207 8.21 15.73 -5.38
CA GLU A 207 9.54 15.51 -5.95
C GLU A 207 9.89 14.02 -6.07
N GLU A 208 9.52 13.22 -5.08
CA GLU A 208 9.64 11.76 -5.11
C GLU A 208 8.79 11.16 -6.24
N ASP A 209 7.51 11.53 -6.33
CA ASP A 209 6.58 11.07 -7.36
C ASP A 209 7.09 11.46 -8.76
N ALA A 210 7.64 12.69 -8.91
CA ALA A 210 8.26 13.13 -10.16
C ALA A 210 9.53 12.33 -10.48
N ARG A 211 10.35 11.97 -9.48
CA ARG A 211 11.53 11.13 -9.66
C ARG A 211 11.15 9.72 -10.10
N ILE A 212 10.17 9.09 -9.44
CA ILE A 212 9.68 7.76 -9.79
C ILE A 212 9.12 7.75 -11.22
N ARG A 213 8.35 8.78 -11.59
CA ARG A 213 7.82 8.92 -12.95
C ARG A 213 8.93 9.03 -13.98
N LYS A 214 9.93 9.89 -13.73
CA LYS A 214 11.08 10.04 -14.61
C LYS A 214 11.88 8.75 -14.74
N GLU A 215 12.15 8.04 -13.63
CA GLU A 215 12.84 6.75 -13.63
C GLU A 215 12.12 5.73 -14.52
N ALA A 216 10.78 5.69 -14.45
CA ALA A 216 9.99 4.80 -15.29
C ALA A 216 9.98 5.22 -16.76
N GLU A 217 9.87 6.51 -17.06
CA GLU A 217 9.99 7.03 -18.44
C GLU A 217 11.35 6.69 -19.05
N ASP A 218 12.43 6.90 -18.31
CA ASP A 218 13.80 6.57 -18.74
C ASP A 218 13.97 5.06 -18.95
N ALA A 219 13.43 4.22 -18.05
CA ALA A 219 13.48 2.77 -18.17
C ALA A 219 12.68 2.26 -19.39
N ILE A 220 11.49 2.81 -19.63
CA ILE A 220 10.66 2.48 -20.79
C ILE A 220 11.34 2.95 -22.09
N ALA A 221 11.92 4.15 -22.11
CA ALA A 221 12.66 4.66 -23.26
C ALA A 221 13.86 3.77 -23.60
N LYS A 222 14.56 3.24 -22.58
CA LYS A 222 15.65 2.28 -22.77
C LYS A 222 15.17 0.98 -23.42
N VAL A 223 14.02 0.44 -23.00
CA VAL A 223 13.43 -0.75 -23.63
C VAL A 223 13.14 -0.49 -25.12
N GLU A 224 12.55 0.66 -25.45
CA GLU A 224 12.24 1.02 -26.83
C GLU A 224 13.48 1.28 -27.69
N ALA A 225 14.55 1.85 -27.12
CA ALA A 225 15.82 2.00 -27.81
C ALA A 225 16.44 0.64 -28.17
N LEU A 226 16.53 -0.26 -27.20
CA LEU A 226 17.06 -1.62 -27.40
C LEU A 226 16.22 -2.42 -28.41
N LYS A 227 14.89 -2.24 -28.41
CA LYS A 227 13.99 -2.85 -29.39
C LYS A 227 14.27 -2.37 -30.81
N LYS A 228 14.52 -1.07 -31.01
CA LYS A 228 14.84 -0.49 -32.32
C LYS A 228 16.20 -0.98 -32.82
N GLU A 229 17.20 -1.08 -31.94
CA GLU A 229 18.52 -1.61 -32.28
C GLU A 229 18.43 -3.07 -32.76
N ALA A 230 17.69 -3.92 -32.04
CA ALA A 230 17.45 -5.32 -32.46
C ALA A 230 16.65 -5.43 -33.78
N GLY A 231 15.71 -4.51 -34.01
CA GLY A 231 14.94 -4.43 -35.27
C GLY A 231 15.76 -3.94 -36.47
N GLN A 232 16.78 -3.11 -36.24
CA GLN A 232 17.70 -2.64 -37.28
C GLN A 232 18.74 -3.71 -37.68
N GLU A 233 19.20 -4.53 -36.72
CA GLU A 233 20.08 -5.67 -37.01
C GLU A 233 19.38 -6.76 -37.85
N THR A 234 18.09 -7.02 -37.60
CA THR A 234 17.30 -8.00 -38.36
C THR A 234 16.89 -7.51 -39.75
N ALA A 235 16.73 -6.21 -39.99
CA ALA A 235 16.49 -5.66 -41.33
C ALA A 235 17.69 -5.82 -42.30
N SER A 236 18.90 -6.05 -41.78
CA SER A 236 20.09 -6.41 -42.57
C SER A 236 20.28 -7.91 -42.78
N ALA A 237 19.47 -8.76 -42.14
CA ALA A 237 19.56 -10.22 -42.22
C ALA A 237 18.15 -10.87 -42.30
N ASN A 238 17.76 -11.27 -43.51
CA ASN A 238 16.50 -11.93 -43.92
C ASN A 238 15.24 -11.06 -44.15
N LYS A 239 14.89 -10.95 -45.44
CA LYS A 239 13.50 -10.87 -45.91
C LYS A 239 12.82 -12.23 -45.67
N ASP A 240 11.53 -12.18 -45.34
CA ASP A 240 10.57 -13.29 -45.25
C ASP A 240 10.45 -13.98 -43.88
N THR A 241 9.75 -13.35 -42.92
CA THR A 241 8.72 -13.97 -42.04
C THR A 241 7.93 -12.85 -41.31
N PRO A 242 6.58 -12.94 -41.13
CA PRO A 242 5.82 -11.92 -40.40
C PRO A 242 6.12 -12.00 -38.89
N SER A 243 6.72 -10.95 -38.34
CA SER A 243 7.01 -10.80 -36.90
C SER A 243 5.76 -10.36 -36.13
N SER A 244 5.44 -11.03 -35.03
CA SER A 244 4.40 -10.62 -34.08
C SER A 244 4.87 -9.37 -33.33
N THR A 245 4.50 -8.21 -33.84
CA THR A 245 4.84 -6.89 -33.30
C THR A 245 4.28 -6.68 -31.89
N ILE A 246 5.17 -6.48 -30.91
CA ILE A 246 4.86 -5.91 -29.59
C ILE A 246 4.43 -4.45 -29.80
N GLY A 247 3.17 -4.13 -29.53
CA GLY A 247 2.71 -2.76 -29.40
C GLY A 247 2.75 -2.34 -27.93
N MET A 248 3.59 -1.36 -27.57
CA MET A 248 3.40 -0.69 -26.29
C MET A 248 2.15 0.19 -26.40
N ILE A 249 1.26 0.12 -25.42
CA ILE A 249 0.11 1.03 -25.37
C ILE A 249 0.64 2.38 -24.90
N ALA A 250 0.69 3.34 -25.82
CA ALA A 250 1.04 4.72 -25.50
C ALA A 250 0.02 5.30 -24.51
N GLN A 251 0.52 5.83 -23.38
CA GLN A 251 -0.14 6.69 -22.40
C GLN A 251 -1.50 6.22 -21.84
N ASN A 252 -1.55 6.07 -20.52
CA ASN A 252 -2.81 6.00 -19.79
C ASN A 252 -3.56 7.36 -19.96
N PRO A 253 -4.78 7.41 -20.54
CA PRO A 253 -5.48 8.67 -20.83
C PRO A 253 -6.19 9.25 -19.61
N ASN A 254 -5.58 9.19 -18.42
CA ASN A 254 -6.08 9.83 -17.20
C ASN A 254 -5.07 10.86 -16.68
N ALA A 255 -4.73 11.83 -17.52
CA ALA A 255 -4.32 13.14 -17.05
C ALA A 255 -5.59 13.98 -16.89
N ASP A 256 -6.10 14.06 -15.66
CA ASP A 256 -7.22 14.94 -15.32
C ASP A 256 -6.75 16.40 -15.44
N ASN A 257 -7.21 17.08 -16.49
CA ASN A 257 -7.14 18.51 -16.59
C ASN A 257 -8.37 19.08 -15.89
N GLY A 258 -8.19 19.47 -14.63
CA GLY A 258 -9.21 20.17 -13.87
C GLY A 258 -9.68 21.42 -14.63
N THR A 259 -10.94 21.42 -15.06
CA THR A 259 -11.72 22.65 -15.23
C THR A 259 -13.21 22.32 -15.20
N THR A 260 -13.86 22.80 -14.15
CA THR A 260 -15.32 22.96 -14.01
C THR A 260 -15.96 23.54 -15.27
N LYS A 261 -17.07 22.95 -15.73
CA LYS A 261 -18.24 23.67 -16.26
C LYS A 261 -19.52 22.88 -16.02
N GLU A 262 -20.38 23.45 -15.19
CA GLU A 262 -21.81 23.17 -15.16
C GLU A 262 -22.39 23.37 -16.58
N GLN A 263 -23.23 22.43 -17.03
CA GLN A 263 -24.40 22.84 -17.80
C GLN A 263 -25.55 21.83 -17.72
N ASN A 264 -26.61 22.36 -17.15
CA ASN A 264 -28.00 21.94 -17.09
C ASN A 264 -28.53 21.46 -18.46
N SER A 265 -29.28 20.35 -18.50
CA SER A 265 -30.40 20.21 -19.44
C SER A 265 -31.41 19.17 -18.98
N GLN A 266 -32.66 19.62 -18.94
CA GLN A 266 -33.87 18.95 -18.51
C GLN A 266 -34.32 17.85 -19.49
N GLY A 267 -34.91 16.80 -18.92
CA GLY A 267 -36.26 16.37 -19.29
C GLY A 267 -36.41 15.27 -20.36
N SER A 268 -36.82 14.08 -19.94
CA SER A 268 -38.20 13.62 -20.18
C SER A 268 -38.54 12.32 -19.44
N GLN A 269 -39.79 12.31 -18.96
CA GLN A 269 -40.49 11.32 -18.14
C GLN A 269 -40.71 9.98 -18.87
N SER A 270 -40.74 8.86 -18.13
CA SER A 270 -42.02 8.19 -17.80
C SER A 270 -41.93 7.19 -16.64
N THR A 271 -42.79 7.48 -15.67
CA THR A 271 -43.48 6.68 -14.63
C THR A 271 -43.73 5.19 -14.95
N GLN A 272 -43.39 4.29 -14.01
CA GLN A 272 -44.28 3.44 -13.15
C GLN A 272 -45.09 2.37 -13.91
N THR A 273 -45.28 1.11 -13.49
CA THR A 273 -45.38 0.45 -12.17
C THR A 273 -45.50 -1.07 -12.43
N GLY A 274 -45.20 -1.94 -11.45
CA GLY A 274 -45.83 -3.28 -11.41
C GLY A 274 -44.99 -4.47 -10.90
N THR A 275 -44.71 -4.46 -9.59
CA THR A 275 -44.85 -5.57 -8.61
C THR A 275 -44.62 -7.05 -8.99
N SER A 276 -43.83 -7.73 -8.14
CA SER A 276 -44.02 -9.12 -7.64
C SER A 276 -43.72 -10.28 -8.63
N GLN A 277 -43.13 -11.44 -8.30
CA GLN A 277 -43.03 -12.22 -7.07
C GLN A 277 -41.76 -13.08 -7.03
N ASN A 278 -41.38 -13.40 -5.80
CA ASN A 278 -40.43 -14.43 -5.39
C ASN A 278 -41.14 -15.80 -5.27
N THR A 279 -40.55 -16.85 -5.84
CA THR A 279 -40.69 -18.30 -5.54
C THR A 279 -39.73 -18.98 -6.52
N GLY A 280 -38.82 -19.91 -6.20
CA GLY A 280 -38.77 -20.87 -5.11
C GLY A 280 -38.45 -22.23 -5.73
N ASN A 281 -37.37 -22.83 -5.24
CA ASN A 281 -37.14 -24.28 -5.11
C ASN A 281 -36.46 -25.12 -6.22
N GLN A 282 -35.29 -25.66 -5.84
CA GLN A 282 -34.85 -27.08 -5.84
C GLN A 282 -34.92 -27.91 -7.13
N ASP A 283 -33.78 -28.38 -7.64
CA ASP A 283 -33.06 -29.63 -7.25
C ASP A 283 -33.68 -30.88 -7.89
N THR A 284 -32.92 -31.56 -8.75
CA THR A 284 -32.70 -33.02 -8.75
C THR A 284 -31.77 -33.40 -9.91
N GLY A 285 -30.79 -34.26 -9.63
CA GLY A 285 -29.80 -34.71 -10.58
C GLY A 285 -30.05 -36.07 -11.24
N SER A 286 -28.98 -36.51 -11.91
CA SER A 286 -28.57 -37.88 -12.27
C SER A 286 -28.90 -38.48 -13.65
N THR A 287 -27.78 -38.80 -14.32
CA THR A 287 -27.37 -40.08 -14.96
C THR A 287 -27.61 -40.37 -16.46
N ALA A 288 -26.46 -40.59 -17.11
CA ALA A 288 -26.07 -41.62 -18.11
C ALA A 288 -26.54 -41.50 -19.58
N GLY A 289 -25.55 -41.48 -20.50
CA GLY A 289 -25.68 -41.61 -21.96
C GLY A 289 -25.87 -43.08 -22.43
N PRO A 290 -25.55 -43.48 -23.69
CA PRO A 290 -24.78 -42.78 -24.74
C PRO A 290 -25.46 -42.78 -26.14
N GLY A 291 -24.89 -42.04 -27.11
CA GLY A 291 -25.27 -42.16 -28.53
C GLY A 291 -24.66 -41.05 -29.39
N GLY A 292 -23.67 -41.40 -30.21
CA GLY A 292 -22.95 -40.46 -31.08
C GLY A 292 -23.66 -40.17 -32.40
N SER A 293 -23.42 -38.98 -32.93
CA SER A 293 -23.24 -38.71 -34.37
C SER A 293 -22.66 -37.30 -34.50
N GLY A 294 -21.53 -37.19 -35.21
CA GLY A 294 -20.75 -35.96 -35.28
C GLY A 294 -21.30 -34.92 -36.26
N THR A 295 -20.90 -33.68 -36.02
CA THR A 295 -20.67 -32.67 -37.07
C THR A 295 -19.57 -31.72 -36.59
N SER A 296 -18.55 -31.56 -37.42
CA SER A 296 -17.37 -30.73 -37.24
C SER A 296 -17.70 -29.23 -37.25
N THR A 297 -17.14 -28.46 -36.30
CA THR A 297 -16.83 -27.03 -36.47
C THR A 297 -15.83 -26.53 -35.42
N GLY A 298 -14.65 -26.13 -35.87
CA GLY A 298 -13.87 -25.00 -35.34
C GLY A 298 -13.32 -25.08 -33.91
N SER A 299 -12.24 -25.84 -33.72
CA SER A 299 -11.37 -25.73 -32.54
C SER A 299 -10.58 -24.42 -32.59
N SER A 300 -10.99 -23.41 -31.83
CA SER A 300 -10.14 -22.26 -31.48
C SER A 300 -9.42 -22.55 -30.17
N THR A 301 -8.33 -23.32 -30.25
CA THR A 301 -7.33 -23.40 -29.19
C THR A 301 -6.67 -22.02 -29.07
N GLY A 302 -7.00 -21.29 -28.00
CA GLY A 302 -6.32 -20.07 -27.61
C GLY A 302 -4.90 -20.40 -27.19
N THR A 303 -3.94 -20.01 -28.03
CA THR A 303 -2.51 -20.07 -27.73
C THR A 303 -2.22 -19.14 -26.55
N SER A 304 -1.78 -19.73 -25.42
CA SER A 304 -1.15 -19.01 -24.31
C SER A 304 0.06 -18.25 -24.84
N GLY A 305 0.04 -16.92 -24.70
CA GLY A 305 1.17 -16.07 -25.03
C GLY A 305 2.21 -16.10 -23.90
N SER A 306 2.98 -17.18 -23.82
CA SER A 306 4.32 -17.07 -23.24
C SER A 306 5.13 -16.16 -24.17
N TYR A 307 5.81 -15.15 -23.62
CA TYR A 307 6.89 -14.49 -24.34
C TYR A 307 7.82 -15.59 -24.86
N GLN A 308 8.02 -15.68 -26.17
CA GLN A 308 9.04 -16.51 -26.79
C GLN A 308 9.93 -15.56 -27.58
N SER A 309 11.01 -15.12 -26.94
CA SER A 309 12.13 -14.47 -27.60
C SER A 309 12.79 -15.49 -28.51
N THR A 310 12.44 -15.48 -29.80
CA THR A 310 13.16 -16.25 -30.79
C THR A 310 14.51 -15.60 -31.13
N GLN A 311 15.36 -15.21 -30.18
CA GLN A 311 16.76 -14.86 -30.42
C GLN A 311 17.67 -15.16 -29.20
N ASN A 312 18.38 -16.28 -29.26
CA ASN A 312 19.46 -16.65 -28.34
C ASN A 312 20.75 -15.89 -28.71
N GLY A 313 20.87 -14.63 -28.28
CA GLY A 313 22.10 -13.83 -28.41
C GLY A 313 22.28 -12.86 -27.23
N PRO A 314 23.49 -12.34 -26.96
CA PRO A 314 23.76 -11.46 -25.81
C PRO A 314 22.91 -10.18 -25.76
N GLY A 315 22.32 -9.75 -26.90
CA GLY A 315 21.33 -8.67 -26.95
C GLY A 315 19.99 -9.00 -26.27
N SER A 316 19.58 -10.28 -26.18
CA SER A 316 18.30 -10.66 -25.55
C SER A 316 18.34 -10.57 -24.02
N ALA A 317 19.48 -10.90 -23.39
CA ALA A 317 19.64 -10.79 -21.94
C ALA A 317 19.62 -9.33 -21.45
N VAL A 318 20.29 -8.43 -22.18
CA VAL A 318 20.27 -6.98 -21.88
C VAL A 318 18.87 -6.41 -22.05
N TYR A 319 18.18 -6.79 -23.13
CA TYR A 319 16.79 -6.41 -23.36
C TYR A 319 15.86 -6.91 -22.24
N ASN A 320 15.92 -8.19 -21.87
CA ASN A 320 15.07 -8.77 -20.82
C ASN A 320 15.32 -8.08 -19.46
N SER A 321 16.58 -7.77 -19.13
CA SER A 321 16.93 -7.00 -17.94
C SER A 321 16.34 -5.58 -17.96
N ALA A 322 16.35 -4.91 -19.12
CA ALA A 322 15.74 -3.60 -19.28
C ALA A 322 14.21 -3.65 -19.12
N VAL A 323 13.55 -4.67 -19.68
CA VAL A 323 12.09 -4.88 -19.53
C VAL A 323 11.72 -5.12 -18.07
N ARG A 324 12.45 -5.98 -17.36
CA ARG A 324 12.27 -6.22 -15.91
C ARG A 324 12.34 -4.92 -15.11
N THR A 325 13.36 -4.10 -15.40
CA THR A 325 13.55 -2.79 -14.76
C THR A 325 12.38 -1.85 -15.05
N ALA A 326 11.94 -1.78 -16.31
CA ALA A 326 10.84 -0.92 -16.73
C ALA A 326 9.50 -1.34 -16.10
N ILE A 327 9.21 -2.64 -16.01
CA ILE A 327 8.01 -3.17 -15.34
C ILE A 327 7.95 -2.71 -13.88
N VAL A 328 9.06 -2.85 -13.14
CA VAL A 328 9.14 -2.46 -11.73
C VAL A 328 9.01 -0.94 -11.58
N ALA A 329 9.74 -0.16 -12.39
CA ALA A 329 9.68 1.29 -12.34
C ALA A 329 8.27 1.82 -12.68
N TYR A 330 7.62 1.24 -13.69
CA TYR A 330 6.25 1.56 -14.04
C TYR A 330 5.28 1.25 -12.91
N ALA A 331 5.39 0.07 -12.29
CA ALA A 331 4.54 -0.33 -11.16
C ALA A 331 4.65 0.63 -9.96
N LYS A 332 5.86 1.13 -9.66
CA LYS A 332 6.10 2.07 -8.55
C LYS A 332 5.37 3.40 -8.70
N GLN A 333 5.01 3.83 -9.92
CA GLN A 333 4.25 5.07 -10.14
C GLN A 333 2.86 5.06 -9.49
N PHE A 334 2.35 3.87 -9.14
CA PHE A 334 1.00 3.68 -8.62
C PHE A 334 0.97 3.45 -7.11
N LEU A 335 2.09 3.66 -6.41
CA LEU A 335 2.15 3.56 -4.95
C LEU A 335 1.16 4.52 -4.30
N GLY A 336 0.41 4.02 -3.32
CA GLY A 336 -0.62 4.77 -2.59
C GLY A 336 -1.97 4.87 -3.31
N ASN A 337 -2.09 4.41 -4.56
CA ASN A 337 -3.38 4.38 -5.26
C ASN A 337 -4.32 3.33 -4.65
N PRO A 338 -5.65 3.52 -4.75
CA PRO A 338 -6.61 2.72 -4.02
C PRO A 338 -6.68 1.28 -4.51
N TYR A 339 -7.02 0.38 -3.57
CA TYR A 339 -7.48 -0.96 -3.90
C TYR A 339 -8.99 -0.93 -4.12
N VAL A 340 -9.47 -1.59 -5.18
CA VAL A 340 -10.91 -1.79 -5.42
C VAL A 340 -11.11 -3.21 -5.91
N TYR A 341 -11.92 -4.01 -5.19
CA TYR A 341 -12.24 -5.39 -5.58
C TYR A 341 -12.84 -5.43 -6.99
N GLY A 342 -12.30 -6.28 -7.87
CA GLY A 342 -12.71 -6.33 -9.28
C GLY A 342 -12.13 -5.20 -10.15
N GLY A 343 -11.47 -4.21 -9.55
CA GLY A 343 -10.94 -3.02 -10.22
C GLY A 343 -9.76 -3.31 -11.15
N THR A 344 -9.66 -2.51 -12.21
CA THR A 344 -8.54 -2.57 -13.18
C THR A 344 -8.02 -1.18 -13.55
N SER A 345 -8.30 -0.16 -12.74
CA SER A 345 -7.78 1.19 -12.93
C SER A 345 -6.55 1.40 -12.05
N LEU A 346 -5.39 1.64 -12.66
CA LEU A 346 -4.16 1.88 -11.93
C LEU A 346 -4.18 3.18 -11.08
N THR A 347 -5.10 4.10 -11.38
CA THR A 347 -5.26 5.39 -10.65
C THR A 347 -6.49 5.43 -9.76
N ASN A 348 -7.61 4.84 -10.20
CA ASN A 348 -8.90 4.98 -9.53
C ASN A 348 -9.30 3.73 -8.74
N GLY A 349 -8.52 2.65 -8.83
CA GLY A 349 -8.82 1.42 -8.10
C GLY A 349 -8.49 0.15 -8.88
N ALA A 350 -7.60 -0.67 -8.34
CA ALA A 350 -7.30 -2.00 -8.85
C ALA A 350 -7.32 -3.04 -7.73
N ASP A 351 -7.73 -4.28 -8.03
CA ASP A 351 -7.46 -5.41 -7.13
C ASP A 351 -6.07 -6.00 -7.40
N CYS A 352 -5.66 -7.01 -6.63
CA CYS A 352 -4.30 -7.56 -6.69
C CYS A 352 -3.93 -8.05 -8.11
N SER A 353 -4.82 -8.80 -8.76
CA SER A 353 -4.56 -9.32 -10.10
C SER A 353 -4.88 -8.32 -11.21
N GLY A 354 -5.80 -7.37 -10.99
CA GLY A 354 -6.07 -6.26 -11.88
C GLY A 354 -4.89 -5.30 -11.96
N PHE A 355 -4.21 -5.06 -10.85
CA PHE A 355 -2.98 -4.28 -10.79
C PHE A 355 -1.89 -4.94 -11.64
N THR A 356 -1.52 -6.19 -11.35
CA THR A 356 -0.48 -6.91 -12.11
C THR A 356 -0.85 -7.06 -13.59
N MET A 357 -2.11 -7.38 -13.90
CA MET A 357 -2.59 -7.46 -15.29
C MET A 357 -2.31 -6.17 -16.06
N ARG A 358 -2.67 -5.01 -15.49
CA ARG A 358 -2.45 -3.72 -16.16
C ARG A 358 -0.97 -3.34 -16.27
N ILE A 359 -0.15 -3.68 -15.28
CA ILE A 359 1.31 -3.48 -15.37
C ILE A 359 1.86 -4.26 -16.57
N PHE A 360 1.55 -5.55 -16.70
CA PHE A 360 2.05 -6.38 -17.80
C PHE A 360 1.44 -6.02 -19.16
N GLU A 361 0.17 -5.66 -19.20
CA GLU A 361 -0.52 -5.21 -20.42
C GLU A 361 0.14 -3.96 -21.03
N HIS A 362 0.68 -3.06 -20.20
CA HIS A 362 1.44 -1.90 -20.68
C HIS A 362 2.65 -2.30 -21.53
N PHE A 363 3.28 -3.44 -21.21
CA PHE A 363 4.41 -4.01 -21.94
C PHE A 363 3.98 -5.06 -22.98
N GLY A 364 2.69 -5.14 -23.29
CA GLY A 364 2.14 -6.05 -24.30
C GLY A 364 2.07 -7.52 -23.86
N VAL A 365 2.13 -7.79 -22.55
CA VAL A 365 2.08 -9.15 -22.00
C VAL A 365 0.71 -9.45 -21.39
N THR A 366 0.07 -10.50 -21.88
CA THR A 366 -1.24 -10.96 -21.38
C THR A 366 -1.05 -12.01 -20.29
N THR A 367 -1.41 -11.69 -19.05
CA THR A 367 -1.26 -12.60 -17.91
C THR A 367 -2.55 -13.36 -17.56
N GLY A 368 -3.71 -12.79 -17.89
CA GLY A 368 -5.02 -13.25 -17.42
C GLY A 368 -5.57 -12.36 -16.28
N ARG A 369 -6.88 -12.39 -16.06
CA ARG A 369 -7.54 -11.42 -15.17
C ARG A 369 -7.40 -11.78 -13.70
N THR A 370 -7.50 -13.05 -13.34
CA THR A 370 -7.48 -13.50 -11.94
C THR A 370 -6.09 -13.94 -11.51
N SER A 371 -5.78 -13.89 -10.21
CA SER A 371 -4.52 -14.43 -9.67
C SER A 371 -4.32 -15.90 -10.02
N ARG A 372 -5.40 -16.68 -10.14
CA ARG A 372 -5.38 -18.08 -10.58
C ARG A 372 -5.00 -18.22 -12.06
N ASP A 373 -5.56 -17.39 -12.94
CA ASP A 373 -5.19 -17.40 -14.36
C ASP A 373 -3.71 -17.03 -14.53
N GLN A 374 -3.26 -16.00 -13.83
CA GLN A 374 -1.87 -15.55 -13.88
C GLN A 374 -0.90 -16.62 -13.37
N ALA A 375 -1.26 -17.34 -12.31
CA ALA A 375 -0.47 -18.46 -11.79
C ALA A 375 -0.42 -19.67 -12.74
N ALA A 376 -1.41 -19.82 -13.63
CA ALA A 376 -1.51 -20.91 -14.59
C ALA A 376 -0.83 -20.58 -15.93
N ASN A 377 -0.86 -19.31 -16.35
CA ASN A 377 -0.37 -18.88 -17.66
C ASN A 377 1.13 -18.53 -17.68
N GLY A 378 1.73 -18.21 -16.53
CA GLY A 378 3.16 -17.92 -16.43
C GLY A 378 4.02 -19.18 -16.35
N LYS A 379 5.29 -19.07 -16.71
CA LYS A 379 6.29 -20.13 -16.53
C LYS A 379 6.67 -20.22 -15.05
N GLU A 380 6.41 -21.37 -14.43
CA GLU A 380 6.81 -21.60 -13.04
C GLU A 380 8.33 -21.57 -12.85
N ILE A 381 8.76 -20.88 -11.80
CA ILE A 381 10.17 -20.75 -11.41
C ILE A 381 10.32 -21.05 -9.93
N SER A 382 11.51 -21.48 -9.53
CA SER A 382 11.81 -21.70 -8.12
C SER A 382 12.04 -20.37 -7.39
N LEU A 383 11.74 -20.32 -6.09
CA LEU A 383 11.84 -19.10 -5.27
C LEU A 383 13.28 -18.57 -5.15
N ASP A 384 14.29 -19.42 -5.33
CA ASP A 384 15.71 -19.04 -5.38
C ASP A 384 16.11 -18.40 -6.72
N GLN A 385 15.27 -18.51 -7.75
CA GLN A 385 15.50 -17.96 -9.09
C GLN A 385 14.72 -16.66 -9.35
N ILE A 386 13.94 -16.17 -8.38
CA ILE A 386 13.09 -14.99 -8.58
C ILE A 386 13.93 -13.74 -8.88
N GLN A 387 13.47 -12.98 -9.86
CA GLN A 387 14.05 -11.74 -10.31
C GLN A 387 13.01 -10.63 -10.31
N PRO A 388 13.41 -9.36 -10.15
CA PRO A 388 12.49 -8.24 -10.32
C PRO A 388 11.69 -8.39 -11.62
N GLY A 389 10.38 -8.15 -11.55
CA GLY A 389 9.47 -8.42 -12.66
C GLY A 389 8.75 -9.76 -12.61
N ASP A 390 9.12 -10.70 -11.72
CA ASP A 390 8.37 -11.96 -11.56
C ASP A 390 7.14 -11.79 -10.65
N LEU A 391 6.15 -12.66 -10.80
CA LEU A 391 4.95 -12.67 -9.95
C LEU A 391 5.04 -13.74 -8.86
N LEU A 392 4.80 -13.34 -7.62
CA LEU A 392 4.61 -14.25 -6.49
C LEU A 392 3.12 -14.40 -6.18
N PHE A 393 2.71 -15.62 -5.89
CA PHE A 393 1.33 -15.98 -5.56
C PHE A 393 1.25 -16.53 -4.15
N TYR A 394 0.15 -16.19 -3.48
CA TYR A 394 -0.12 -16.65 -2.12
C TYR A 394 -1.45 -17.39 -2.10
N ALA A 395 -1.56 -18.37 -1.21
CA ALA A 395 -2.70 -19.27 -1.13
C ALA A 395 -3.34 -19.27 0.26
N SER A 396 -4.66 -19.38 0.27
CA SER A 396 -5.44 -19.79 1.45
C SER A 396 -5.82 -21.25 1.25
N GLY A 397 -5.32 -22.12 2.12
CA GLY A 397 -5.38 -23.57 1.90
C GLY A 397 -4.71 -23.97 0.58
N LYS A 398 -5.47 -24.59 -0.33
CA LYS A 398 -4.99 -25.06 -1.65
C LYS A 398 -5.26 -24.07 -2.79
N THR A 399 -5.89 -22.93 -2.50
CA THR A 399 -6.39 -22.01 -3.53
C THR A 399 -5.59 -20.73 -3.53
N ILE A 400 -4.99 -20.39 -4.68
CA ILE A 400 -4.37 -19.09 -4.90
C ILE A 400 -5.42 -17.99 -4.73
N ASN A 401 -5.16 -17.08 -3.79
CA ASN A 401 -6.06 -16.00 -3.43
C ASN A 401 -5.46 -14.61 -3.69
N HIS A 402 -4.13 -14.51 -3.77
CA HIS A 402 -3.43 -13.23 -3.91
C HIS A 402 -2.23 -13.32 -4.86
N VAL A 403 -1.89 -12.20 -5.49
CA VAL A 403 -0.72 -12.05 -6.39
C VAL A 403 0.00 -10.73 -6.11
N ALA A 404 1.33 -10.74 -6.25
CA ALA A 404 2.18 -9.57 -6.09
C ALA A 404 3.33 -9.58 -7.09
N LEU A 405 3.81 -8.39 -7.46
CA LEU A 405 4.98 -8.22 -8.33
C LEU A 405 6.25 -8.14 -7.48
N TYR A 406 7.24 -8.99 -7.76
CA TYR A 406 8.55 -8.94 -7.13
C TYR A 406 9.34 -7.73 -7.63
N ILE A 407 9.94 -6.98 -6.70
CA ILE A 407 10.70 -5.76 -7.03
C ILE A 407 12.18 -5.83 -6.60
N GLY A 408 12.65 -7.01 -6.16
CA GLY A 408 14.01 -7.21 -5.64
C GLY A 408 14.09 -7.08 -4.11
N ASP A 409 15.25 -7.42 -3.55
CA ASP A 409 15.59 -7.28 -2.12
C ASP A 409 14.55 -7.89 -1.14
N GLY A 410 13.93 -9.00 -1.54
CA GLY A 410 12.88 -9.64 -0.74
C GLY A 410 11.61 -8.79 -0.61
N LYS A 411 11.35 -7.87 -1.54
CA LYS A 411 10.19 -6.97 -1.53
C LYS A 411 9.25 -7.22 -2.70
N ILE A 412 7.99 -6.88 -2.46
CA ILE A 412 6.92 -6.91 -3.45
C ILE A 412 6.20 -5.57 -3.53
N ILE A 413 5.59 -5.29 -4.67
CA ILE A 413 4.54 -4.27 -4.82
C ILE A 413 3.22 -4.98 -5.15
N HIS A 414 2.15 -4.60 -4.45
CA HIS A 414 0.82 -5.20 -4.61
C HIS A 414 -0.29 -4.24 -4.22
N ALA A 415 -1.45 -4.35 -4.88
CA ALA A 415 -2.70 -3.84 -4.34
C ALA A 415 -3.12 -4.76 -3.18
N SER A 416 -2.97 -4.29 -1.94
CA SER A 416 -3.01 -5.13 -0.75
C SER A 416 -4.42 -5.31 -0.19
N THR A 417 -5.01 -4.21 0.32
CA THR A 417 -6.37 -4.18 0.88
C THR A 417 -7.02 -2.84 0.56
N SER A 418 -8.34 -2.76 0.66
CA SER A 418 -9.13 -1.52 0.54
C SER A 418 -8.68 -0.40 1.47
N LYS A 419 -8.05 -0.74 2.62
CA LYS A 419 -7.56 0.24 3.60
C LYS A 419 -6.18 0.80 3.27
N THR A 420 -5.26 0.00 2.72
CA THR A 420 -3.88 0.43 2.44
C THR A 420 -3.61 0.76 0.97
N GLY A 421 -4.42 0.24 0.04
CA GLY A 421 -4.20 0.41 -1.39
C GLY A 421 -2.97 -0.33 -1.91
N ILE A 422 -2.29 0.26 -2.89
CA ILE A 422 -1.06 -0.26 -3.49
C ILE A 422 0.14 0.13 -2.63
N ILE A 423 0.83 -0.87 -2.07
CA ILE A 423 1.95 -0.69 -1.15
C ILE A 423 3.15 -1.57 -1.52
N ILE A 424 4.30 -1.26 -0.91
CA ILE A 424 5.47 -2.14 -0.88
C ILE A 424 5.49 -2.87 0.44
N SER A 425 5.62 -4.19 0.37
CA SER A 425 5.70 -5.10 1.52
C SER A 425 6.93 -6.00 1.39
N THR A 426 7.33 -6.65 2.48
CA THR A 426 8.20 -7.83 2.38
C THR A 426 7.48 -8.92 1.58
N ALA A 427 8.20 -9.63 0.72
CA ALA A 427 7.68 -10.80 -0.03
C ALA A 427 7.29 -11.96 0.91
N TYR A 428 7.72 -11.90 2.17
CA TYR A 428 7.57 -12.97 3.16
C TYR A 428 6.60 -12.59 4.30
N TYR A 429 5.73 -11.60 4.08
CA TYR A 429 4.61 -11.31 4.99
C TYR A 429 3.63 -12.49 5.08
N ARG A 430 3.66 -13.36 4.07
CA ARG A 430 3.14 -14.72 4.01
C ARG A 430 4.15 -15.57 3.25
N THR A 431 4.13 -16.89 3.42
CA THR A 431 4.94 -17.77 2.56
C THR A 431 4.37 -17.78 1.14
N PRO A 432 5.16 -17.45 0.11
CA PRO A 432 4.72 -17.59 -1.28
C PRO A 432 4.43 -19.06 -1.61
N ALA A 433 3.27 -19.32 -2.21
CA ALA A 433 2.85 -20.66 -2.62
C ALA A 433 3.39 -21.04 -4.02
N LYS A 434 3.63 -20.04 -4.87
CA LYS A 434 4.13 -20.22 -6.24
C LYS A 434 4.83 -18.96 -6.72
N ALA A 435 5.83 -19.11 -7.59
CA ALA A 435 6.42 -18.02 -8.35
C ALA A 435 6.34 -18.33 -9.85
N VAL A 436 6.00 -17.33 -10.66
CA VAL A 436 6.02 -17.46 -12.12
C VAL A 436 6.70 -16.27 -12.76
N THR A 437 7.29 -16.51 -13.92
CA THR A 437 7.79 -15.47 -14.81
C THR A 437 6.97 -15.44 -16.10
N PHE A 438 6.74 -14.24 -16.60
CA PHE A 438 6.18 -13.99 -17.93
C PHE A 438 7.24 -13.44 -18.91
N LEU A 439 8.51 -13.47 -18.48
CA LEU A 439 9.65 -12.91 -19.19
C LEU A 439 10.66 -14.04 -19.42
N ASP A 440 11.30 -14.04 -20.58
CA ASP A 440 12.28 -15.08 -20.96
C ASP A 440 13.66 -14.92 -20.34
#